data_AF-A0A0F7FIX9-F1
#
_entry.id   AF-A0A0F7FIX9-F1
#
_cell.length_a   1.000
_cell.length_b   1.000
_cell.length_c   1.000
_cell.angle_alpha   90.00
_cell.angle_beta   90.00
_cell.angle_gamma   90.00
#
_symmetry.space_group_name_H-M   'P 1'
#
loop_
_entity.id
_entity.type
_entity.pdbx_description
1 polymer ?
#
loop_
_entity_poly.entity_id
_entity_poly.type
_entity_poly.pdbx_seq_one_letter_code
_entity_poly.pdbx_strand_id
1 'polypeptide(L)'
;MPKILPVKFRDRRPVVYSESTWKLLNSLRAKALQVLKALENLEEKPLVIGSLARGDVTPSSDIDIFYMRYVPSWRIALSLEQAGYDILLYRIVQATPQTSPRFTAVVEENVEISVPLSKLKKTEEEFPFFAGAVSMHQIVDGVRVRGVNKQLLFIEPTGYGHEEWSIIGREKEAAEMLGISIETVLERVAMREKRAREGRTGFFINVEIPGEENPESIACKLARQNAIMRRAIEGLIDCE
;
A
#
# COMPACT_ATOMS: atom_id res chain seq x y z
N MET A 1 4.41 -3.56 -16.77
CA MET A 1 4.24 -4.75 -15.90
C MET A 1 3.09 -5.64 -16.38
N PRO A 2 3.28 -6.98 -16.43
CA PRO A 2 2.25 -7.93 -16.85
C PRO A 2 1.00 -7.88 -15.95
N LYS A 3 -0.13 -8.33 -16.49
CA LYS A 3 -1.43 -8.35 -15.81
C LYS A 3 -1.44 -9.47 -14.77
N ILE A 4 -1.46 -9.10 -13.48
CA ILE A 4 -1.62 -10.07 -12.39
C ILE A 4 -3.10 -10.42 -12.28
N LEU A 5 -3.43 -11.69 -12.50
CA LEU A 5 -4.81 -12.19 -12.46
C LEU A 5 -5.10 -12.90 -11.14
N PRO A 6 -6.32 -12.75 -10.59
CA PRO A 6 -6.79 -13.56 -9.48
C PRO A 6 -6.72 -15.06 -9.76
N VAL A 7 -6.27 -15.82 -8.77
CA VAL A 7 -6.27 -17.29 -8.83
C VAL A 7 -7.57 -17.78 -8.20
N LYS A 8 -8.54 -18.18 -9.03
CA LYS A 8 -9.86 -18.61 -8.56
C LYS A 8 -9.79 -19.81 -7.63
N PHE A 9 -9.05 -20.84 -8.03
CA PHE A 9 -8.93 -22.09 -7.30
C PHE A 9 -7.47 -22.37 -6.96
N ARG A 10 -7.19 -22.49 -5.67
CA ARG A 10 -5.92 -22.97 -5.13
C ARG A 10 -6.17 -23.50 -3.73
N ASP A 11 -6.05 -24.82 -3.59
CA ASP A 11 -6.04 -25.47 -2.29
C ASP A 11 -4.80 -25.06 -1.51
N ARG A 12 -4.89 -25.19 -0.18
CA ARG A 12 -3.80 -24.87 0.73
C ARG A 12 -2.58 -25.70 0.37
N ARG A 13 -1.48 -25.02 0.05
CA ARG A 13 -0.21 -25.64 -0.27
C ARG A 13 0.95 -24.90 0.38
N PRO A 14 2.01 -25.62 0.79
CA PRO A 14 3.24 -24.99 1.23
C PRO A 14 4.05 -24.47 0.05
N VAL A 15 4.74 -23.36 0.25
CA VAL A 15 5.76 -22.79 -0.61
C VAL A 15 7.03 -22.67 0.23
N VAL A 16 8.07 -23.39 -0.19
CA VAL A 16 9.38 -23.36 0.46
C VAL A 16 10.25 -22.31 -0.21
N TYR A 17 10.85 -21.43 0.59
CA TYR A 17 11.74 -20.40 0.07
C TYR A 17 13.14 -20.94 -0.16
N SER A 18 13.70 -20.62 -1.32
CA SER A 18 15.13 -20.80 -1.57
C SER A 18 15.93 -19.78 -0.77
N GLU A 19 17.24 -20.01 -0.65
CA GLU A 19 18.15 -19.00 -0.10
C GLU A 19 18.08 -17.67 -0.85
N SER A 20 17.88 -17.71 -2.17
CA SER A 20 17.75 -16.49 -2.99
C SER A 20 16.49 -15.70 -2.63
N THR A 21 15.36 -16.35 -2.34
CA THR A 21 14.15 -15.68 -1.88
C THR A 21 14.36 -15.03 -0.52
N TRP A 22 15.03 -15.72 0.42
CA TRP A 22 15.36 -15.13 1.72
C TRP A 22 16.30 -13.93 1.60
N LYS A 23 17.34 -14.03 0.76
CA LYS A 23 18.26 -12.92 0.50
C LYS A 23 17.54 -11.71 -0.10
N LEU A 24 16.62 -11.96 -1.04
CA LEU A 24 15.79 -10.91 -1.65
C LEU A 24 14.85 -10.24 -0.63
N LEU A 25 14.18 -11.03 0.22
CA LEU A 25 13.33 -10.48 1.27
C LEU A 25 14.14 -9.58 2.21
N ASN A 26 15.30 -10.05 2.64
CA ASN A 26 16.18 -9.32 3.54
C ASN A 26 16.73 -8.04 2.91
N SER A 27 17.11 -8.06 1.62
CA SER A 27 17.60 -6.87 0.92
C SER A 27 16.50 -5.82 0.76
N LEU A 28 15.29 -6.23 0.37
CA LEU A 28 14.13 -5.34 0.26
C LEU A 28 13.75 -4.74 1.63
N ARG A 29 13.76 -5.55 2.69
CA ARG A 29 13.50 -5.07 4.07
C ARG A 29 14.60 -4.13 4.57
N ALA A 30 15.86 -4.39 4.26
CA ALA A 30 16.96 -3.51 4.60
C ALA A 30 16.82 -2.14 3.91
N LYS A 31 16.44 -2.13 2.62
CA LYS A 31 16.14 -0.90 1.89
C LYS A 31 14.94 -0.16 2.49
N ALA A 32 13.85 -0.87 2.79
CA ALA A 32 12.68 -0.29 3.46
C ALA A 32 13.05 0.34 4.80
N LEU A 33 13.90 -0.31 5.61
CA LEU A 33 14.38 0.24 6.88
C LEU A 33 15.19 1.52 6.71
N GLN A 34 15.97 1.69 5.64
CA GLN A 34 16.68 2.95 5.40
C GLN A 34 15.70 4.11 5.20
N VAL A 35 14.64 3.88 4.43
CA VAL A 35 13.59 4.88 4.18
C VAL A 35 12.76 5.14 5.43
N LEU A 36 12.39 4.10 6.19
CA LEU A 36 11.65 4.26 7.45
C LEU A 36 12.45 5.04 8.51
N LYS A 37 13.77 4.84 8.58
CA LYS A 37 14.66 5.61 9.46
C LYS A 37 14.69 7.09 9.09
N ALA A 38 14.68 7.41 7.79
CA ALA A 38 14.57 8.81 7.36
C ALA A 38 13.28 9.47 7.88
N LEU A 39 12.19 8.70 7.97
CA LEU A 39 10.89 9.15 8.43
C LEU A 39 10.69 9.01 9.96
N GLU A 40 11.68 8.51 10.70
CA GLU A 40 11.54 8.12 12.11
C GLU A 40 11.24 9.29 13.04
N ASN A 41 11.61 10.52 12.68
CA ASN A 41 11.33 11.71 13.50
C ASN A 41 9.92 12.28 13.29
N LEU A 42 9.15 11.78 12.32
CA LEU A 42 7.76 12.17 12.13
C LEU A 42 6.88 11.55 13.23
N GLU A 43 5.91 12.31 13.72
CA GLU A 43 5.01 11.85 14.79
C GLU A 43 4.22 10.62 14.35
N GLU A 44 3.65 10.68 13.15
CA GLU A 44 2.98 9.55 12.52
C GLU A 44 4.00 8.54 12.01
N LYS A 45 3.80 7.26 12.35
CA LYS A 45 4.66 6.18 11.87
C LYS A 45 3.98 5.45 10.71
N PRO A 46 4.63 5.33 9.55
CA PRO A 46 4.07 4.56 8.45
C PRO A 46 4.25 3.05 8.67
N LEU A 47 3.50 2.28 7.90
CA LEU A 47 3.59 0.82 7.82
C LEU A 47 4.17 0.42 6.46
N VAL A 48 4.96 -0.65 6.42
CA VAL A 48 5.28 -1.33 5.16
C VAL A 48 4.21 -2.37 4.91
N ILE A 49 3.63 -2.34 3.72
CA ILE A 49 2.53 -3.23 3.34
C ILE A 49 2.95 -4.21 2.24
N GLY A 50 2.17 -5.27 2.07
CA GLY A 50 2.31 -6.13 0.89
C GLY A 50 3.32 -7.26 1.06
N SER A 51 4.03 -7.59 -0.02
CA SER A 51 4.91 -8.78 -0.06
C SER A 51 6.06 -8.70 0.93
N LEU A 52 6.57 -7.50 1.27
CA LEU A 52 7.61 -7.35 2.28
C LEU A 52 7.09 -7.68 3.70
N ALA A 53 5.82 -7.40 3.98
CA ALA A 53 5.20 -7.72 5.26
C ALA A 53 4.95 -9.23 5.41
N ARG A 54 4.46 -9.86 4.34
CA ARG A 54 4.09 -11.29 4.32
C ARG A 54 5.27 -12.23 4.06
N GLY A 55 6.25 -11.78 3.27
CA GLY A 55 7.43 -12.54 2.87
C GLY A 55 7.39 -13.15 1.47
N ASP A 56 6.25 -13.13 0.77
CA ASP A 56 6.08 -13.69 -0.58
C ASP A 56 6.63 -12.76 -1.68
N VAL A 57 7.90 -12.38 -1.54
CA VAL A 57 8.58 -11.45 -2.45
C VAL A 57 8.96 -12.08 -3.78
N THR A 58 9.00 -11.23 -4.79
CA THR A 58 9.47 -11.53 -6.15
C THR A 58 10.47 -10.46 -6.58
N PRO A 59 11.28 -10.67 -7.64
CA PRO A 59 12.20 -9.65 -8.14
C PRO A 59 11.53 -8.34 -8.57
N SER A 60 10.21 -8.38 -8.84
CA SER A 60 9.40 -7.21 -9.19
C SER A 60 8.59 -6.69 -7.99
N SER A 61 8.98 -7.01 -6.76
CA SER A 61 8.29 -6.52 -5.57
C SER A 61 8.66 -5.07 -5.27
N ASP A 62 7.61 -4.28 -5.08
CA ASP A 62 7.69 -2.87 -4.69
C ASP A 62 7.79 -2.74 -3.16
N ILE A 63 8.40 -1.66 -2.69
CA ILE A 63 8.43 -1.23 -1.29
C ILE A 63 7.31 -0.21 -1.10
N ASP A 64 6.14 -0.71 -0.68
CA ASP A 64 4.96 0.10 -0.42
C ASP A 64 4.94 0.55 1.05
N ILE A 65 5.22 1.84 1.29
CA ILE A 65 5.11 2.50 2.60
C ILE A 65 3.79 3.26 2.66
N PHE A 66 3.02 3.06 3.73
CA PHE A 66 1.66 3.61 3.86
C PHE A 66 1.46 4.32 5.19
N TYR A 67 1.03 5.57 5.13
CA TYR A 67 0.56 6.31 6.30
C TYR A 67 -0.95 6.10 6.50
N MET A 68 -1.34 5.80 7.74
CA MET A 68 -2.75 5.65 8.12
C MET A 68 -3.46 6.98 8.34
N ARG A 69 -2.69 8.05 8.52
CA ARG A 69 -3.16 9.41 8.76
C ARG A 69 -2.41 10.38 7.86
N TYR A 70 -2.99 11.55 7.68
CA TYR A 70 -2.38 12.59 6.87
C TYR A 70 -1.07 13.07 7.50
N VAL A 71 -0.07 13.26 6.64
CA VAL A 71 1.20 13.90 6.96
C VAL A 71 1.48 14.89 5.82
N PRO A 72 1.73 16.17 6.13
CA PRO A 72 2.07 17.15 5.10
C PRO A 72 3.26 16.71 4.24
N SER A 73 3.14 16.81 2.92
CA SER A 73 4.16 16.37 1.96
C SER A 73 5.52 17.00 2.22
N TRP A 74 5.57 18.28 2.59
CA TRP A 74 6.81 18.99 2.89
C TRP A 74 7.58 18.36 4.06
N ARG A 75 6.89 17.78 5.06
CA ARG A 75 7.55 17.08 6.17
C ARG A 75 8.20 15.79 5.71
N ILE A 76 7.55 15.07 4.80
CA ILE A 76 8.08 13.86 4.19
C ILE A 76 9.27 14.21 3.31
N ALA A 77 9.12 15.19 2.42
CA ALA A 77 10.18 15.66 1.53
C ALA A 77 11.42 16.08 2.31
N LEU A 78 11.27 16.94 3.32
CA LEU A 78 12.39 17.39 4.15
C LEU A 78 13.08 16.23 4.88
N SER A 79 12.31 15.28 5.43
CA SER A 79 12.87 14.13 6.15
C SER A 79 13.66 13.20 5.22
N LEU A 80 13.18 13.02 3.99
CA LEU A 80 13.85 12.25 2.94
C LEU A 80 15.12 12.94 2.44
N GLU A 81 15.03 14.25 2.15
CA GLU A 81 16.15 15.07 1.67
C GLU A 81 17.31 15.06 2.67
N GLN A 82 17.02 15.20 3.97
CA GLN A 82 18.02 15.12 5.05
C GLN A 82 18.73 13.76 5.11
N ALA A 83 18.08 12.70 4.63
CA ALA A 83 18.65 11.36 4.53
C ALA A 83 19.28 11.06 3.15
N GLY A 84 19.33 12.06 2.25
CA GLY A 84 19.92 11.95 0.92
C GLY A 84 19.01 11.30 -0.12
N TYR A 85 17.69 11.35 0.09
CA TYR A 85 16.69 10.89 -0.88
C TYR A 85 15.98 12.07 -1.54
N ASP A 86 15.84 12.00 -2.86
CA ASP A 86 15.00 12.92 -3.63
C ASP A 86 13.66 12.26 -3.96
N ILE A 87 12.61 13.07 -4.09
CA ILE A 87 11.32 12.61 -4.61
C ILE A 87 11.33 12.79 -6.12
N LEU A 88 11.17 11.69 -6.85
CA LEU A 88 11.18 11.71 -8.32
C LEU A 88 9.92 12.34 -8.90
N LEU A 89 8.77 11.97 -8.32
CA LEU A 89 7.46 12.50 -8.67
C LEU A 89 6.46 12.22 -7.56
N TYR A 90 5.34 12.94 -7.58
CA TYR A 90 4.15 12.56 -6.83
C TYR A 90 3.06 12.04 -7.76
N ARG A 91 2.23 11.13 -7.23
CA ARG A 91 0.98 10.71 -7.87
C ARG A 91 -0.20 11.05 -6.97
N ILE A 92 -1.17 11.80 -7.47
CA ILE A 92 -2.45 12.03 -6.77
C ILE A 92 -3.47 11.07 -7.33
N VAL A 93 -3.97 10.19 -6.47
CA VAL A 93 -4.82 9.06 -6.87
C VAL A 93 -6.10 9.05 -6.06
N GLN A 94 -7.23 8.89 -6.75
CA GLN A 94 -8.52 8.54 -6.17
C GLN A 94 -9.14 7.41 -7.01
N ALA A 95 -9.31 6.23 -6.43
CA ALA A 95 -9.75 5.03 -7.17
C ALA A 95 -11.20 5.14 -7.64
N THR A 96 -12.09 5.59 -6.77
CA THR A 96 -13.50 5.85 -7.07
C THR A 96 -13.93 7.14 -6.39
N PRO A 97 -15.08 7.75 -6.76
CA PRO A 97 -15.64 8.90 -6.05
C PRO A 97 -15.81 8.71 -4.54
N GLN A 98 -15.89 7.46 -4.09
CA GLN A 98 -16.13 7.12 -2.69
C GLN A 98 -14.85 6.78 -1.93
N THR A 99 -13.73 6.52 -2.59
CA THR A 99 -12.46 6.25 -1.89
C THR A 99 -11.78 7.55 -1.49
N SER A 100 -11.00 7.49 -0.42
CA SER A 100 -10.13 8.57 0.04
C SER A 100 -9.10 8.91 -1.05
N PRO A 101 -8.96 10.19 -1.44
CA PRO A 101 -7.82 10.62 -2.24
C PRO A 101 -6.54 10.47 -1.42
N ARG A 102 -5.42 10.28 -2.12
CA ARG A 102 -4.08 10.19 -1.55
C ARG A 102 -3.07 10.78 -2.51
N PHE A 103 -1.96 11.27 -1.97
CA PHE A 103 -0.74 11.38 -2.77
C PHE A 103 0.17 10.19 -2.50
N THR A 104 0.98 9.84 -3.49
CA THR A 104 2.07 8.87 -3.39
C THR A 104 3.34 9.56 -3.83
N ALA A 105 4.32 9.71 -2.93
CA ALA A 105 5.66 10.13 -3.26
C ALA A 105 6.45 8.93 -3.80
N VAL A 106 7.00 9.04 -5.01
CA VAL A 106 7.85 8.03 -5.60
C VAL A 106 9.29 8.43 -5.34
N VAL A 107 9.97 7.68 -4.47
CA VAL A 107 11.35 7.97 -4.05
C VAL A 107 12.34 7.27 -4.99
N GLU A 108 12.00 6.05 -5.40
CA GLU A 108 12.73 5.26 -6.38
C GLU A 108 11.71 4.47 -7.23
N GLU A 109 12.14 3.84 -8.32
CA GLU A 109 11.25 3.07 -9.21
C GLU A 109 10.42 2.01 -8.46
N ASN A 110 10.94 1.47 -7.36
CA ASN A 110 10.28 0.46 -6.54
C ASN A 110 10.06 0.91 -5.07
N VAL A 111 10.12 2.21 -4.77
CA VAL A 111 9.90 2.74 -3.41
C VAL A 111 8.84 3.84 -3.46
N GLU A 112 7.70 3.56 -2.85
CA GLU A 112 6.54 4.45 -2.86
C GLU A 112 6.04 4.71 -1.44
N ILE A 113 5.77 5.99 -1.13
CA ILE A 113 5.20 6.42 0.16
C ILE A 113 3.83 7.02 -0.10
N SER A 114 2.77 6.35 0.36
CA SER A 114 1.38 6.78 0.18
C SER A 114 0.83 7.43 1.44
N VAL A 115 0.19 8.60 1.26
CA VAL A 115 -0.40 9.39 2.35
C VAL A 115 -1.83 9.79 1.99
N PRO A 116 -2.81 9.50 2.87
CA PRO A 116 -4.19 9.89 2.62
C PRO A 116 -4.35 11.41 2.72
N LEU A 117 -5.16 11.97 1.83
CA LEU A 117 -5.55 13.39 1.81
C LEU A 117 -6.92 13.63 2.44
N SER A 118 -7.50 12.59 3.03
CA SER A 118 -8.76 12.63 3.77
C SER A 118 -8.70 11.62 4.92
N LYS A 119 -9.68 11.68 5.83
CA LYS A 119 -9.88 10.59 6.78
C LYS A 119 -10.21 9.31 6.01
N LEU A 120 -9.54 8.21 6.35
CA LEU A 120 -9.79 6.91 5.75
C LEU A 120 -11.15 6.37 6.18
N LYS A 121 -11.85 5.69 5.26
CA LYS A 121 -13.01 4.86 5.63
C LYS A 121 -12.54 3.58 6.29
N LYS A 122 -13.43 2.90 7.01
CA LYS A 122 -13.15 1.61 7.66
C LYS A 122 -12.47 0.60 6.71
N THR A 123 -12.98 0.41 5.49
CA THR A 123 -12.40 -0.55 4.54
C THR A 123 -11.02 -0.14 4.02
N GLU A 124 -10.69 1.15 4.10
CA GLU A 124 -9.39 1.72 3.75
C GLU A 124 -8.41 1.67 4.94
N GLU A 125 -8.90 1.86 6.17
CA GLU A 125 -8.14 1.61 7.40
C GLU A 125 -7.78 0.13 7.55
N GLU A 126 -8.68 -0.77 7.14
CA GLU A 126 -8.45 -2.22 7.18
C GLU A 126 -7.57 -2.74 6.01
N PHE A 127 -7.34 -1.91 4.97
CA PHE A 127 -6.61 -2.34 3.77
C PHE A 127 -5.15 -2.76 4.03
N PRO A 128 -4.34 -2.03 4.82
CA PRO A 128 -2.99 -2.47 5.16
C PRO A 128 -2.98 -3.86 5.79
N PHE A 129 -3.93 -4.15 6.68
CA PHE A 129 -4.03 -5.46 7.34
C PHE A 129 -4.52 -6.55 6.38
N PHE A 130 -5.45 -6.23 5.46
CA PHE A 130 -5.80 -7.12 4.36
C PHE A 130 -4.57 -7.49 3.51
N ALA A 131 -3.74 -6.51 3.17
CA ALA A 131 -2.53 -6.72 2.39
C ALA A 131 -1.39 -7.37 3.21
N GLY A 132 -1.46 -7.39 4.53
CA GLY A 132 -0.33 -7.62 5.42
C GLY A 132 0.46 -6.32 5.62
N ALA A 133 0.64 -5.93 6.89
CA ALA A 133 1.33 -4.70 7.28
C ALA A 133 2.29 -4.95 8.45
N VAL A 134 3.47 -4.36 8.38
CA VAL A 134 4.48 -4.41 9.46
C VAL A 134 5.03 -3.02 9.75
N SER A 135 5.28 -2.75 11.04
CA SER A 135 5.98 -1.54 11.49
C SER A 135 7.50 -1.67 11.31
N MET A 136 8.22 -0.55 11.45
CA MET A 136 9.68 -0.54 11.46
C MET A 136 10.26 -1.52 12.48
N HIS A 137 9.73 -1.55 13.70
CA HIS A 137 10.19 -2.47 14.74
C HIS A 137 9.95 -3.94 14.37
N GLN A 138 8.79 -4.27 13.80
CA GLN A 138 8.50 -5.62 13.33
C GLN A 138 9.43 -6.06 12.19
N ILE A 139 9.86 -5.14 11.32
CA ILE A 139 10.86 -5.47 10.29
C ILE A 139 12.22 -5.76 10.93
N VAL A 140 12.64 -4.97 11.92
CA VAL A 140 13.89 -5.20 12.68
C VAL A 140 13.86 -6.58 13.36
N ASP A 141 12.72 -6.95 13.94
CA ASP A 141 12.53 -8.24 14.61
C ASP A 141 12.32 -9.42 13.65
N GLY A 142 12.35 -9.17 12.33
CA GLY A 142 12.16 -10.21 11.32
C GLY A 142 10.73 -10.75 11.23
N VAL A 143 9.75 -10.10 11.86
CA VAL A 143 8.35 -10.53 11.88
C VAL A 143 7.79 -10.58 10.46
N ARG A 144 7.05 -11.64 10.15
CA ARG A 144 6.19 -11.75 8.97
C ARG A 144 4.76 -11.95 9.41
N VAL A 145 3.83 -11.35 8.69
CA VAL A 145 2.41 -11.35 9.04
C VAL A 145 1.56 -12.00 7.95
N ARG A 146 0.36 -12.45 8.33
CA ARG A 146 -0.65 -12.90 7.39
C ARG A 146 -1.11 -11.73 6.50
N GLY A 147 -1.60 -12.06 5.31
CA GLY A 147 -2.20 -11.09 4.40
C GLY A 147 -2.60 -11.72 3.08
N VAL A 148 -3.15 -10.92 2.19
CA VAL A 148 -3.63 -11.36 0.87
C VAL A 148 -2.84 -10.66 -0.22
N ASN A 149 -2.28 -11.42 -1.15
CA ASN A 149 -1.47 -10.88 -2.23
C ASN A 149 -2.32 -10.36 -3.42
N LYS A 150 -1.66 -9.78 -4.44
CA LYS A 150 -2.32 -9.20 -5.62
C LYS A 150 -3.11 -10.24 -6.46
N GLN A 151 -2.89 -11.54 -6.24
CA GLN A 151 -3.60 -12.66 -6.89
C GLN A 151 -4.79 -13.20 -6.09
N LEU A 152 -5.16 -12.54 -4.98
CA LEU A 152 -6.18 -13.02 -4.03
C LEU A 152 -5.82 -14.36 -3.39
N LEU A 153 -4.52 -14.58 -3.16
CA LEU A 153 -4.04 -15.69 -2.34
C LEU A 153 -3.82 -15.19 -0.92
N PHE A 154 -4.38 -15.90 0.04
CA PHE A 154 -3.98 -15.77 1.43
C PHE A 154 -2.55 -16.28 1.57
N ILE A 155 -1.72 -15.55 2.31
CA ILE A 155 -0.34 -15.92 2.60
C ILE A 155 -0.22 -16.04 4.12
N GLU A 156 0.09 -17.25 4.58
CA GLU A 156 0.34 -17.55 5.98
C GLU A 156 1.83 -17.88 6.16
N PRO A 157 2.65 -16.98 6.75
CA PRO A 157 4.08 -17.22 6.90
C PRO A 157 4.38 -18.45 7.75
N THR A 158 5.38 -19.24 7.34
CA THR A 158 5.91 -20.41 8.08
C THR A 158 7.42 -20.28 8.25
N GLY A 159 8.06 -21.04 9.14
CA GLY A 159 9.51 -20.96 9.37
C GLY A 159 10.38 -21.16 8.12
N TYR A 160 9.88 -21.86 7.10
CA TYR A 160 10.61 -22.20 5.87
C TYR A 160 10.06 -21.51 4.60
N GLY A 161 9.02 -20.70 4.72
CA GLY A 161 8.38 -20.02 3.59
C GLY A 161 6.98 -19.55 3.95
N HIS A 162 5.96 -20.00 3.23
CA HIS A 162 4.55 -19.72 3.56
C HIS A 162 3.61 -20.83 3.11
N GLU A 163 2.40 -20.85 3.66
CA GLU A 163 1.26 -21.54 3.04
C GLU A 163 0.42 -20.54 2.26
N GLU A 164 -0.10 -20.97 1.11
CA GLU A 164 -1.01 -20.15 0.31
C GLU A 164 -2.25 -20.91 -0.17
N TRP A 165 -3.37 -20.20 -0.25
CA TRP A 165 -4.63 -20.67 -0.82
C TRP A 165 -5.44 -19.51 -1.39
N SER A 166 -6.37 -19.80 -2.31
CA SER A 166 -7.30 -18.78 -2.82
C SER A 166 -8.30 -18.38 -1.75
N ILE A 167 -8.52 -17.07 -1.58
CA ILE A 167 -9.59 -16.57 -0.69
C ILE A 167 -10.95 -16.51 -1.38
N ILE A 168 -11.04 -16.75 -2.69
CA ILE A 168 -12.29 -16.68 -3.45
C ILE A 168 -13.20 -17.83 -3.00
N GLY A 169 -14.42 -17.49 -2.55
CA GLY A 169 -15.36 -18.41 -1.90
C GLY A 169 -15.02 -18.75 -0.44
N ARG A 170 -13.97 -18.15 0.12
CA ARG A 170 -13.49 -18.32 1.50
C ARG A 170 -13.25 -16.96 2.17
N GLU A 171 -13.99 -15.93 1.76
CA GLU A 171 -13.77 -14.55 2.17
C GLU A 171 -14.01 -14.34 3.66
N LYS A 172 -15.02 -15.04 4.22
CA LYS A 172 -15.30 -15.02 5.66
C LYS A 172 -14.14 -15.59 6.48
N GLU A 173 -13.60 -16.73 6.06
CA GLU A 173 -12.44 -17.34 6.72
C GLU A 173 -11.23 -16.40 6.65
N ALA A 174 -10.98 -15.79 5.49
CA ALA A 174 -9.91 -14.81 5.34
C ALA A 174 -10.09 -13.60 6.27
N ALA A 175 -11.31 -13.07 6.38
CA ALA A 175 -11.62 -11.95 7.27
C ALA A 175 -11.35 -12.28 8.74
N GLU A 176 -11.81 -13.45 9.20
CA GLU A 176 -11.60 -13.94 10.57
C GLU A 176 -10.11 -14.13 10.87
N MET A 177 -9.36 -14.75 9.95
CA MET A 177 -7.92 -14.99 10.13
C MET A 177 -7.07 -13.72 10.13
N LEU A 178 -7.53 -12.67 9.45
CA LEU A 178 -6.87 -11.35 9.39
C LEU A 178 -7.35 -10.39 10.48
N GLY A 179 -8.46 -10.70 11.17
CA GLY A 179 -9.05 -9.82 12.17
C GLY A 179 -9.65 -8.55 11.58
N ILE A 180 -10.17 -8.60 10.35
CA ILE A 180 -10.79 -7.47 9.64
C ILE A 180 -12.25 -7.77 9.29
N SER A 181 -13.00 -6.77 8.81
CA SER A 181 -14.37 -7.00 8.39
C SER A 181 -14.46 -7.80 7.08
N ILE A 182 -15.48 -8.64 6.99
CA ILE A 182 -15.82 -9.35 5.74
C ILE A 182 -16.13 -8.38 4.60
N GLU A 183 -16.70 -7.22 4.92
CA GLU A 183 -16.96 -6.15 3.95
C GLU A 183 -15.68 -5.71 3.25
N THR A 184 -14.59 -5.48 4.01
CA THR A 184 -13.28 -5.16 3.43
C THR A 184 -12.81 -6.26 2.49
N VAL A 185 -12.90 -7.54 2.91
CA VAL A 185 -12.46 -8.66 2.05
C VAL A 185 -13.25 -8.69 0.74
N LEU A 186 -14.58 -8.62 0.82
CA LEU A 186 -15.46 -8.61 -0.36
C LEU A 186 -15.19 -7.42 -1.28
N GLU A 187 -15.00 -6.22 -0.72
CA GLU A 187 -14.65 -5.03 -1.48
C GLU A 187 -13.33 -5.23 -2.24
N ARG A 188 -12.30 -5.76 -1.57
CA ARG A 188 -10.98 -5.97 -2.18
C ARG A 188 -11.01 -7.06 -3.26
N VAL A 189 -11.77 -8.15 -3.05
CA VAL A 189 -12.00 -9.18 -4.08
C VAL A 189 -12.68 -8.56 -5.30
N ALA A 190 -13.81 -7.87 -5.11
CA ALA A 190 -14.57 -7.25 -6.20
C ALA A 190 -13.74 -6.23 -7.00
N MET A 191 -12.99 -5.37 -6.32
CA MET A 191 -12.08 -4.41 -6.96
C MET A 191 -11.00 -5.09 -7.79
N ARG A 192 -10.42 -6.19 -7.30
CA ARG A 192 -9.36 -6.94 -8.00
C ARG A 192 -9.92 -7.69 -9.21
N GLU A 193 -11.07 -8.34 -9.08
CA GLU A 193 -11.73 -9.01 -10.19
C GLU A 193 -12.17 -8.02 -11.28
N LYS A 194 -12.73 -6.87 -10.89
CA LYS A 194 -13.07 -5.79 -11.83
C LYS A 194 -11.85 -5.32 -12.61
N ARG A 195 -10.72 -5.05 -11.94
CA ARG A 195 -9.46 -4.65 -12.61
C ARG A 195 -8.91 -5.76 -13.50
N ALA A 196 -9.06 -7.02 -13.11
CA ALA A 196 -8.66 -8.16 -13.94
C ALA A 196 -9.53 -8.30 -15.20
N ARG A 197 -10.81 -7.92 -15.16
CA ARG A 197 -11.70 -7.94 -16.33
C ARG A 197 -11.52 -6.71 -17.22
N GLU A 198 -11.54 -5.51 -16.65
CA GLU A 198 -11.65 -4.24 -17.37
C GLU A 198 -10.31 -3.51 -17.59
N GLY A 199 -9.24 -3.90 -16.87
CA GLY A 199 -7.93 -3.25 -16.95
C GLY A 199 -7.67 -2.22 -15.84
N ARG A 200 -6.56 -1.48 -15.96
CA ARG A 200 -6.13 -0.42 -15.01
C ARG A 200 -6.76 0.94 -15.29
N THR A 201 -7.41 1.12 -16.44
CA THR A 201 -8.08 2.36 -16.82
C THR A 201 -9.35 2.55 -16.00
N GLY A 202 -9.49 3.68 -15.30
CA GLY A 202 -10.69 3.96 -14.50
C GLY A 202 -10.45 4.42 -13.07
N PHE A 203 -9.25 4.94 -12.74
CA PHE A 203 -9.15 5.82 -11.58
C PHE A 203 -10.02 7.05 -11.80
N PHE A 204 -10.77 7.45 -10.76
CA PHE A 204 -11.53 8.70 -10.80
C PHE A 204 -10.61 9.92 -10.91
N ILE A 205 -9.47 9.88 -10.19
CA ILE A 205 -8.37 10.84 -10.31
C ILE A 205 -7.07 10.04 -10.39
N ASN A 206 -6.21 10.36 -11.36
CA ASN A 206 -4.85 9.87 -11.44
C ASN A 206 -3.99 10.92 -12.15
N VAL A 207 -3.23 11.69 -11.37
CA VAL A 207 -2.37 12.76 -11.87
C VAL A 207 -0.96 12.52 -11.37
N GLU A 208 0.02 12.54 -12.27
CA GLU A 208 1.44 12.57 -11.90
C GLU A 208 1.95 14.00 -11.98
N ILE A 209 2.74 14.43 -11.00
CA ILE A 209 3.34 15.76 -10.93
C ILE A 209 4.82 15.66 -10.57
N PRO A 210 5.67 16.60 -11.00
CA PRO A 210 7.08 16.65 -10.63
C PRO A 210 7.31 16.63 -9.12
N GLY A 211 8.46 16.11 -8.68
CA GLY A 211 8.80 16.00 -7.25
C GLY A 211 9.01 17.35 -6.55
N GLU A 212 9.27 18.41 -7.33
CA GLU A 212 9.41 19.79 -6.84
C GLU A 212 8.06 20.48 -6.61
N GLU A 213 6.97 19.91 -7.16
CA GLU A 213 5.63 20.46 -6.98
C GLU A 213 5.00 20.01 -5.66
N ASN A 214 4.16 20.87 -5.09
CA ASN A 214 3.42 20.58 -3.86
C ASN A 214 2.13 19.79 -4.18
N PRO A 215 1.99 18.51 -3.76
CA PRO A 215 0.82 17.70 -4.07
C PRO A 215 -0.47 18.21 -3.43
N GLU A 216 -0.43 18.84 -2.25
CA GLU A 216 -1.60 19.47 -1.64
C GLU A 216 -2.12 20.65 -2.46
N SER A 217 -1.22 21.48 -3.01
CA SER A 217 -1.60 22.59 -3.90
C SER A 217 -2.31 22.07 -5.15
N ILE A 218 -1.79 20.99 -5.75
CA ILE A 218 -2.44 20.35 -6.91
C ILE A 218 -3.75 19.70 -6.52
N ALA A 219 -3.83 19.05 -5.35
CA ALA A 219 -5.09 18.52 -4.83
C ALA A 219 -6.15 19.62 -4.65
N CYS A 220 -5.77 20.80 -4.16
CA CYS A 220 -6.66 21.97 -4.06
C CYS A 220 -7.10 22.48 -5.44
N LYS A 221 -6.20 22.53 -6.44
CA LYS A 221 -6.59 22.87 -7.82
C LYS A 221 -7.62 21.88 -8.37
N LEU A 222 -7.44 20.58 -8.13
CA LEU A 222 -8.39 19.54 -8.51
C LEU A 222 -9.74 19.70 -7.77
N ALA A 223 -9.71 20.03 -6.47
CA ALA A 223 -10.91 20.27 -5.67
C ALA A 223 -11.72 21.50 -6.11
N ARG A 224 -11.07 22.54 -6.65
CA ARG A 224 -11.77 23.70 -7.22
C ARG A 224 -12.62 23.29 -8.43
N GLN A 225 -12.16 22.33 -9.22
CA GLN A 225 -12.84 21.83 -10.41
C GLN A 225 -13.79 20.65 -10.13
N ASN A 226 -13.62 19.96 -9.01
CA ASN A 226 -14.33 18.72 -8.69
C ASN A 226 -14.90 18.71 -7.26
N ALA A 227 -16.23 18.77 -7.15
CA ALA A 227 -16.93 18.82 -5.87
C ALA A 227 -16.81 17.53 -5.03
N ILE A 228 -16.48 16.39 -5.63
CA ILE A 228 -16.22 15.13 -4.90
C ILE A 228 -14.85 15.21 -4.23
N MET A 229 -13.83 15.64 -4.96
CA MET A 229 -12.49 15.85 -4.42
C MET A 229 -12.52 16.89 -3.30
N ARG A 230 -13.23 18.01 -3.52
CA ARG A 230 -13.39 19.08 -2.51
C ARG A 230 -13.94 18.57 -1.19
N ARG A 231 -15.08 17.85 -1.24
CA ARG A 231 -15.72 17.26 -0.07
C ARG A 231 -14.84 16.22 0.63
N ALA A 232 -13.99 15.52 -0.12
CA ALA A 232 -13.13 14.51 0.45
C ALA A 232 -11.99 15.11 1.29
N ILE A 233 -11.35 16.18 0.81
CA ILE A 233 -10.19 16.80 1.48
C ILE A 233 -10.56 17.90 2.50
N GLU A 234 -11.83 18.28 2.54
CA GLU A 234 -12.37 19.33 3.42
C GLU A 234 -12.03 19.07 4.90
N GLY A 235 -11.54 20.11 5.58
CA GLY A 235 -11.18 20.05 7.00
C GLY A 235 -9.81 19.43 7.30
N LEU A 236 -9.12 18.86 6.30
CA LEU A 236 -7.77 18.31 6.47
C LEU A 236 -6.71 19.10 5.72
N ILE A 237 -7.06 19.60 4.53
CA ILE A 237 -6.22 20.49 3.72
C ILE A 237 -6.96 21.81 3.56
N ASP A 238 -6.29 22.90 3.90
CA ASP A 238 -6.81 24.24 3.63
C ASP A 238 -6.54 24.62 2.18
N CYS A 239 -7.61 24.92 1.44
CA CYS A 239 -7.58 25.26 0.02
C CYS A 239 -8.07 26.68 -0.26
N GLU A 240 -8.28 27.49 0.78
CA GLU A 240 -8.58 28.92 0.66
C GLU A 240 -7.44 29.71 -0.01
#